data_AF-A0A1I7HDC7-F1
#
_entry.id   AF-A0A1I7HDC7-F1
#
_cell.length_a   1.000
_cell.length_b   1.000
_cell.length_c   1.000
_cell.angle_alpha   90.00
_cell.angle_beta   90.00
_cell.angle_gamma   90.00
#
_symmetry.space_group_name_H-M   'P 1'
#
loop_
_entity.id
_entity.type
_entity.pdbx_description
1 polymer ?
#
loop_
_entity_poly.entity_id
_entity_poly.type
_entity_poly.pdbx_seq_one_letter_code
_entity_poly.pdbx_strand_id
1 'polypeptide(L)'
;MLCSLPIHFVPVKQIRPNECHYSNHAMALADVIMHEQLWRIPIALERTSHAVMDGHHRLRAAQQLKLKYVPCLLLDYDHVKVHATRDSYLVNPEEIIRRARTGELYPPKTTRHLFPSPFPLCNISLPLLQGQAELRLSMTSPCSPAS
;
A
#
# COMPACT_ATOMS: atom_id res chain seq x y z
N MET A 1 5.03 17.82 -8.35
CA MET A 1 3.88 16.98 -8.76
C MET A 1 4.02 15.63 -8.07
N LEU A 2 2.94 14.92 -7.72
CA LEU A 2 3.05 13.63 -7.03
C LEU A 2 3.81 12.57 -7.87
N CYS A 3 3.75 12.67 -9.20
CA CYS A 3 4.48 11.79 -10.10
C CYS A 3 6.01 11.93 -10.04
N SER A 4 6.54 13.02 -9.47
CA SER A 4 7.98 13.24 -9.29
C SER A 4 8.48 12.90 -7.88
N LEU A 5 7.59 12.45 -6.99
CA LEU A 5 7.97 12.05 -5.65
C LEU A 5 8.61 10.65 -5.66
N PRO A 6 9.63 10.41 -4.83
CA PRO A 6 10.23 9.09 -4.71
C PRO A 6 9.22 8.07 -4.16
N ILE A 7 9.31 6.85 -4.67
CA ILE A 7 8.56 5.71 -4.15
C ILE A 7 9.38 5.05 -3.05
N HIS A 8 8.76 4.87 -1.89
CA HIS A 8 9.36 4.22 -0.74
C HIS A 8 8.78 2.81 -0.56
N PHE A 9 9.65 1.83 -0.29
CA PHE A 9 9.21 0.48 0.06
C PHE A 9 8.99 0.40 1.57
N VAL A 10 7.72 0.46 1.98
CA VAL A 10 7.34 0.47 3.40
C VAL A 10 6.97 -0.96 3.83
N PRO A 11 7.49 -1.48 4.96
CA PRO A 11 7.05 -2.76 5.48
C PRO A 11 5.55 -2.78 5.73
N VAL A 12 4.84 -3.78 5.21
CA VAL A 12 3.37 -3.87 5.35
C VAL A 12 2.93 -3.78 6.82
N LYS A 13 3.72 -4.37 7.73
CA LYS A 13 3.48 -4.36 9.19
C LYS A 13 3.56 -2.97 9.85
N GLN A 14 4.17 -1.99 9.19
CA GLN A 14 4.28 -0.62 9.73
C GLN A 14 3.15 0.30 9.25
N ILE A 15 2.35 -0.14 8.28
CA ILE A 15 1.28 0.67 7.70
C ILE A 15 0.02 0.54 8.54
N ARG A 16 -0.61 1.68 8.84
CA ARG A 16 -1.74 1.76 9.76
C ARG A 16 -3.01 2.17 9.02
N PRO A 17 -3.99 1.25 8.84
CA PRO A 17 -5.29 1.63 8.31
C PRO A 17 -6.02 2.51 9.33
N ASN A 18 -6.74 3.52 8.83
CA ASN A 18 -7.70 4.31 9.61
C ASN A 18 -9.15 4.07 9.17
N GLU A 19 -9.36 3.27 8.13
CA GLU A 19 -10.67 3.01 7.54
C GLU A 19 -10.81 1.51 7.26
N CYS A 20 -12.01 0.98 7.43
CA CYS A 20 -12.39 -0.34 6.96
C CYS A 20 -12.36 -0.40 5.43
N HIS A 21 -12.26 -1.59 4.88
CA HIS A 21 -12.23 -1.83 3.45
C HIS A 21 -13.36 -2.78 3.06
N TYR A 22 -13.66 -2.82 1.76
CA TYR A 22 -14.55 -3.83 1.19
C TYR A 22 -13.74 -5.09 0.86
N SER A 23 -13.99 -6.18 1.58
CA SER A 23 -13.23 -7.43 1.43
C SER A 23 -13.22 -7.96 0.00
N ASN A 24 -14.37 -7.95 -0.70
CA ASN A 24 -14.45 -8.44 -2.08
C ASN A 24 -13.57 -7.63 -3.04
N HIS A 25 -13.49 -6.32 -2.85
CA HIS A 25 -12.66 -5.46 -3.68
C HIS A 25 -11.17 -5.68 -3.40
N ALA A 26 -10.80 -5.91 -2.13
CA ALA A 26 -9.43 -6.28 -1.79
C ALA A 26 -9.02 -7.64 -2.35
N MET A 27 -9.92 -8.64 -2.30
CA MET A 27 -9.68 -9.98 -2.88
C MET A 27 -9.49 -9.90 -4.39
N ALA A 28 -10.43 -9.26 -5.10
CA ALA A 28 -10.31 -9.09 -6.55
C ALA A 28 -9.00 -8.38 -6.94
N LEU A 29 -8.56 -7.40 -6.14
CA LEU A 29 -7.30 -6.73 -6.38
C LEU A 29 -6.09 -7.64 -6.10
N ALA A 30 -6.13 -8.47 -5.05
CA ALA A 30 -5.09 -9.45 -4.78
C ALA A 30 -4.96 -10.45 -5.93
N ASP A 31 -6.08 -10.92 -6.47
CA ASP A 31 -6.11 -11.83 -7.63
C ASP A 31 -5.49 -11.18 -8.87
N VAL A 32 -5.82 -9.91 -9.16
CA VAL A 32 -5.21 -9.17 -10.28
C VAL A 32 -3.71 -9.00 -10.08
N ILE A 33 -3.26 -8.57 -8.90
CA ILE A 33 -1.82 -8.39 -8.60
C ILE A 33 -1.07 -9.73 -8.74
N MET A 34 -1.66 -10.82 -8.25
CA MET A 34 -1.07 -12.15 -8.34
C MET A 34 -1.05 -12.68 -9.78
N HIS A 35 -2.12 -12.47 -10.56
CA HIS A 35 -2.16 -12.89 -11.96
C HIS A 35 -1.16 -12.11 -12.82
N GLU A 36 -1.10 -10.79 -12.65
CA GLU A 36 -0.20 -9.93 -13.44
C GLU A 36 1.25 -9.92 -12.93
N GLN A 37 1.49 -10.44 -11.72
CA GLN A 37 2.79 -10.39 -11.03
C GLN A 37 3.35 -8.96 -10.88
N LEU A 38 2.48 -7.95 -10.87
CA LEU A 38 2.84 -6.53 -10.88
C LEU A 38 2.01 -5.72 -9.89
N TRP A 39 2.70 -4.83 -9.19
CA TRP A 39 2.11 -3.75 -8.43
C TRP A 39 2.17 -2.44 -9.22
N ARG A 40 1.02 -1.86 -9.56
CA ARG A 40 0.96 -0.70 -10.46
C ARG A 40 0.96 0.66 -9.79
N ILE A 41 0.21 0.84 -8.69
CA ILE A 41 -0.04 2.17 -8.11
C ILE A 41 0.34 2.18 -6.61
N PRO A 42 1.23 3.09 -6.15
CA PRO A 42 1.67 3.12 -4.76
C PRO A 42 0.54 3.50 -3.78
N ILE A 43 0.63 3.03 -2.53
CA ILE A 43 -0.25 3.45 -1.43
C ILE A 43 0.18 4.85 -0.97
N ALA A 44 -0.76 5.77 -0.76
CA ALA A 44 -0.43 7.06 -0.16
C ALA A 44 -0.52 6.95 1.36
N LEU A 45 0.53 7.36 2.05
CA LEU A 45 0.63 7.35 3.51
C LEU A 45 0.93 8.75 4.03
N GLU A 46 0.42 9.06 5.21
CA GLU A 46 0.96 10.17 5.99
C GLU A 46 2.38 9.82 6.45
N ARG A 47 3.32 10.74 6.17
CA ARG A 47 4.76 10.51 6.23
C ARG A 47 5.25 10.00 7.58
N THR A 48 4.70 10.49 8.68
CA THR A 48 5.22 10.25 10.03
C THR A 48 4.53 9.10 10.75
N SER A 49 3.21 8.99 10.63
CA SER A 49 2.40 7.98 11.31
C SER A 49 2.17 6.71 10.49
N HIS A 50 2.43 6.76 9.18
CA HIS A 50 2.04 5.74 8.20
C HIS A 50 0.53 5.45 8.18
N ALA A 51 -0.30 6.43 8.56
CA ALA A 51 -1.73 6.36 8.35
C ALA A 51 -2.05 6.34 6.85
N VAL A 52 -2.91 5.43 6.41
CA VAL A 52 -3.27 5.33 4.98
C VAL A 52 -4.12 6.53 4.53
N MET A 53 -3.62 7.33 3.60
CA MET A 53 -4.40 8.39 2.94
C MET A 53 -5.20 7.84 1.75
N ASP A 54 -4.62 6.93 0.97
CA ASP A 54 -5.30 6.24 -0.12
C ASP A 54 -4.72 4.84 -0.33
N GLY A 55 -5.58 3.87 -0.63
CA GLY A 55 -5.19 2.50 -0.93
C GLY A 55 -5.42 1.47 0.18
N HIS A 56 -6.44 1.61 1.04
CA HIS A 56 -6.77 0.58 2.05
C HIS A 56 -7.04 -0.81 1.44
N HIS A 57 -7.67 -0.88 0.26
CA HIS A 57 -7.85 -2.15 -0.45
C HIS A 57 -6.52 -2.73 -0.95
N ARG A 58 -5.60 -1.89 -1.42
CA ARG A 58 -4.23 -2.28 -1.80
C ARG A 58 -3.46 -2.81 -0.59
N LEU A 59 -3.55 -2.13 0.54
CA LEU A 59 -2.94 -2.60 1.80
C LEU A 59 -3.49 -3.98 2.18
N ARG A 60 -4.81 -4.17 2.10
CA ARG A 60 -5.41 -5.47 2.39
C ARG A 60 -4.97 -6.55 1.40
N ALA A 61 -4.92 -6.25 0.11
CA ALA A 61 -4.44 -7.18 -0.91
C ALA A 61 -2.98 -7.59 -0.62
N ALA A 62 -2.11 -6.65 -0.27
CA ALA A 62 -0.73 -6.94 0.13
C ALA A 62 -0.65 -7.88 1.34
N GLN A 63 -1.52 -7.68 2.35
CA GLN A 63 -1.60 -8.57 3.51
C GLN A 63 -2.08 -9.98 3.13
N GLN A 64 -3.05 -10.11 2.21
CA GLN A 64 -3.53 -11.41 1.71
C GLN A 64 -2.41 -12.15 0.97
N LEU A 65 -1.67 -11.43 0.12
CA LEU A 65 -0.51 -11.94 -0.63
C LEU A 65 0.75 -12.11 0.24
N LYS A 66 0.67 -11.82 1.55
CA LYS A 66 1.77 -11.92 2.52
C LYS A 66 3.03 -11.15 2.08
N LEU A 67 2.84 -9.99 1.44
CA LEU A 67 3.95 -9.15 1.01
C LEU A 67 4.69 -8.58 2.23
N LYS A 68 6.01 -8.51 2.13
CA LYS A 68 6.86 -7.91 3.15
C LYS A 68 6.85 -6.39 3.05
N TYR A 69 6.89 -5.87 1.82
CA TYR A 69 6.91 -4.45 1.51
C TYR A 69 5.83 -4.09 0.51
N VAL A 70 5.43 -2.82 0.49
CA VAL A 70 4.62 -2.23 -0.58
C VAL A 70 5.20 -0.88 -0.98
N PRO A 71 5.07 -0.48 -2.26
CA PRO A 71 5.48 0.83 -2.71
C PRO A 71 4.50 1.89 -2.20
N CYS A 72 5.03 2.97 -1.66
CA CYS A 72 4.27 4.04 -1.04
C CYS A 72 4.76 5.42 -1.46
N LEU A 73 3.83 6.36 -1.51
CA LEU A 73 4.13 7.78 -1.46
C LEU A 73 3.98 8.25 -0.01
N LEU A 74 5.00 8.92 0.51
CA LEU A 74 4.95 9.55 1.83
C LEU A 74 4.57 11.02 1.66
N LEU A 75 3.41 11.40 2.16
CA LEU A 75 2.78 12.71 1.94
C LEU A 75 2.51 13.43 3.27
N ASP A 76 2.25 14.72 3.16
CA ASP A 76 1.97 15.60 4.30
C ASP A 76 0.59 16.27 4.14
N TYR A 77 -0.13 16.43 5.25
CA TYR A 77 -1.42 17.12 5.29
C TYR A 77 -1.30 18.63 5.02
N ASP A 78 -0.11 19.21 5.08
CA ASP A 78 0.17 20.58 4.58
C ASP A 78 -0.22 20.74 3.09
N HIS A 79 -0.16 19.65 2.32
CA HIS A 79 -0.39 19.67 0.87
C HIS A 79 -1.56 18.79 0.42
N VAL A 80 -2.05 17.91 1.30
CA VAL A 80 -3.18 17.01 1.02
C VAL A 80 -4.35 17.38 1.91
N LYS A 81 -5.39 17.98 1.32
CA LYS A 81 -6.61 18.27 2.05
C LYS A 81 -7.44 17.00 2.22
N VAL A 82 -8.25 16.94 3.28
CA VAL A 82 -9.16 15.82 3.53
C VAL A 82 -10.51 16.36 3.99
N HIS A 83 -11.58 15.68 3.61
CA HIS A 83 -12.92 15.94 4.10
C HIS A 83 -13.68 14.63 4.37
N ALA A 84 -14.72 14.74 5.19
CA ALA A 84 -15.66 13.66 5.40
C ALA A 84 -16.57 13.50 4.17
N THR A 85 -16.88 12.26 3.80
CA THR A 85 -17.94 11.93 2.82
C THR A 85 -19.29 11.69 3.51
N ARG A 86 -19.30 11.67 4.84
CA ARG A 86 -20.44 11.38 5.70
C ARG A 86 -20.42 12.39 6.85
N ASP A 87 -21.48 13.17 7.00
CA ASP A 87 -21.53 14.29 7.96
C ASP A 87 -21.48 13.84 9.43
N SER A 88 -21.76 12.58 9.72
CA SER A 88 -21.75 12.02 11.08
C SER A 88 -20.35 11.70 11.63
N TYR A 89 -19.29 11.88 10.83
CA TYR A 89 -17.93 11.58 11.25
C TYR A 89 -17.05 12.83 11.24
N LEU A 90 -16.42 13.12 12.38
CA LEU A 90 -15.32 14.08 12.44
C LEU A 90 -14.16 13.53 11.59
N VAL A 91 -13.73 14.30 10.59
CA VAL A 91 -12.60 13.97 9.73
C VAL A 91 -11.66 15.17 9.68
N ASN A 92 -10.49 15.01 10.28
CA ASN A 92 -9.36 15.92 10.17
C ASN A 92 -8.05 15.09 10.29
N PRO A 93 -6.88 15.66 9.97
CA PRO A 93 -5.60 14.95 10.05
C PRO A 93 -5.34 14.28 11.41
N GLU A 94 -5.60 15.00 12.50
CA GLU A 94 -5.35 14.55 13.87
C GLU A 94 -6.18 13.30 14.21
N GLU A 95 -7.47 13.31 13.86
CA GLU A 95 -8.39 12.21 14.11
C GLU A 95 -8.06 11.00 13.23
N ILE A 96 -7.68 11.21 11.96
CA ILE A 96 -7.22 10.13 11.08
C ILE A 96 -5.98 9.44 11.67
N ILE A 97 -5.00 10.22 12.13
CA ILE A 97 -3.77 9.71 12.75
C ILE A 97 -4.10 8.99 14.06
N ARG A 98 -4.98 9.57 14.91
CA ARG A 98 -5.42 8.94 16.17
C ARG A 98 -6.03 7.58 15.91
N ARG A 99 -7.00 7.49 14.99
CA ARG A 99 -7.66 6.23 14.62
C ARG A 99 -6.71 5.21 14.02
N ALA A 100 -5.75 5.64 13.19
CA ALA A 100 -4.71 4.76 12.66
C ALA A 100 -3.83 4.17 13.78
N ARG A 101 -3.56 4.96 14.83
CA ARG A 101 -2.76 4.52 15.99
C ARG A 101 -3.54 3.60 16.93
N THR A 102 -4.81 3.91 17.20
CA THR A 102 -5.66 3.15 18.13
C THR A 102 -6.33 1.93 17.50
N GLY A 103 -6.46 1.89 16.17
CA GLY A 103 -7.20 0.85 15.46
C GLY A 103 -8.72 1.08 15.41
N GLU A 104 -9.21 2.25 15.85
CA GLU A 104 -10.63 2.63 15.77
C GLU A 104 -11.02 3.06 14.35
N LEU A 105 -11.09 2.09 13.44
CA LEU A 105 -11.30 2.34 12.03
C LEU A 105 -12.64 3.03 11.75
N TYR A 106 -12.63 4.01 10.85
CA TYR A 106 -13.84 4.50 10.22
C TYR A 106 -14.52 3.39 9.38
N PRO A 107 -15.85 3.47 9.15
CA PRO A 107 -16.50 2.68 8.12
C PRO A 107 -15.91 2.96 6.72
N PRO A 108 -16.08 2.05 5.75
CA PRO A 108 -15.56 2.26 4.41
C PRO A 108 -16.10 3.53 3.74
N LYS A 109 -15.23 4.18 2.97
CA LYS A 109 -15.45 5.42 2.24
C LYS A 109 -15.96 6.55 3.15
N THR A 110 -15.29 6.79 4.27
CA THR A 110 -15.60 7.91 5.20
C THR A 110 -14.69 9.11 4.96
N THR A 111 -13.44 8.85 4.58
CA THR A 111 -12.45 9.90 4.27
C THR A 111 -12.30 10.06 2.76
N ARG A 112 -12.11 11.30 2.30
CA ARG A 112 -11.69 11.59 0.93
C ARG A 112 -10.56 12.60 0.94
N HIS A 113 -9.38 12.16 0.53
CA HIS A 113 -8.22 13.02 0.37
C HIS A 113 -8.22 13.65 -1.03
N LEU A 114 -7.83 14.92 -1.10
CA LEU A 114 -7.70 15.70 -2.33
C LEU A 114 -6.22 15.81 -2.66
N PHE A 115 -5.79 15.03 -3.65
CA PHE A 115 -4.42 15.02 -4.12
C PHE A 115 -4.20 16.07 -5.21
N PRO A 116 -3.07 16.81 -5.19
CA PRO A 116 -2.82 17.90 -6.14
C PRO A 116 -2.54 17.44 -7.58
N SER A 117 -2.25 16.15 -7.79
CA SER A 117 -2.04 15.55 -9.10
C SER A 117 -2.21 14.02 -9.04
N PRO A 118 -2.29 13.31 -10.19
CA PRO A 118 -2.30 11.85 -10.21
C PRO A 118 -1.05 11.21 -9.59
N PHE A 119 -1.19 9.97 -9.12
CA PHE A 119 -0.08 9.16 -8.60
C PHE A 119 0.78 8.63 -9.76
N PRO A 120 2.08 8.37 -9.53
CA PRO A 120 2.91 7.70 -10.53
C PRO A 120 2.48 6.24 -10.71
N LEU A 121 2.66 5.72 -11.92
CA LEU A 121 2.69 4.28 -12.16
C LEU A 121 4.08 3.75 -11.85
N CYS A 122 4.16 2.61 -11.15
CA CYS A 122 5.44 2.06 -10.67
C CYS A 122 5.79 0.68 -11.22
N ASN A 123 4.81 -0.11 -11.69
CA ASN A 123 5.00 -1.42 -12.31
C ASN A 123 6.06 -2.30 -11.61
N ILE A 124 5.96 -2.42 -10.29
CA ILE A 124 6.93 -3.14 -9.47
C ILE A 124 6.60 -4.64 -9.44
N SER A 125 7.59 -5.48 -9.71
CA SER A 125 7.45 -6.94 -9.70
C SER A 125 7.07 -7.47 -8.31
N LEU A 126 6.07 -8.35 -8.25
CA LEU A 126 5.55 -8.92 -7.01
C LEU A 126 6.62 -9.67 -6.18
N PRO A 127 7.53 -10.48 -6.77
CA PRO A 127 8.67 -11.07 -6.06
C PRO A 127 9.52 -10.07 -5.27
N LEU A 128 9.73 -8.85 -5.76
CA LEU A 128 10.49 -7.83 -5.04
C LEU A 128 9.78 -7.40 -3.73
N LEU A 129 8.45 -7.47 -3.71
CA LEU A 129 7.62 -7.07 -2.58
C LEU A 129 7.46 -8.16 -1.52
N GLN A 130 7.66 -9.43 -1.89
CA GLN A 130 7.68 -10.55 -0.95
C GLN A 130 8.92 -10.52 -0.03
N GLY A 131 9.92 -9.71 -0.38
CA GLY A 131 11.25 -9.74 0.22
C GLY A 131 12.05 -10.90 -0.35
N GLN A 132 13.39 -10.79 -0.36
CA GLN A 132 14.24 -11.90 -0.78
C GLN A 132 13.94 -13.13 0.11
N ALA A 133 13.12 -14.06 -0.37
CA ALA A 133 13.55 -15.44 -0.36
C ALA A 133 14.87 -15.42 -1.11
N GLU A 134 15.94 -15.95 -0.52
CA GLU A 134 17.23 -16.14 -1.19
C GLU A 134 16.97 -16.40 -2.67
N LEU A 135 17.51 -15.55 -3.54
CA LEU A 135 17.74 -15.94 -4.91
C LEU A 135 18.71 -17.12 -4.83
N ARG A 136 18.19 -18.32 -4.53
CA ARG A 136 18.80 -19.56 -4.94
C ARG A 136 18.63 -19.54 -6.45
N LEU A 137 19.54 -18.82 -7.10
CA LEU A 137 20.08 -19.27 -8.36
C LEU A 137 20.47 -20.72 -8.08
N SER A 138 19.59 -21.65 -8.45
CA SER A 138 20.00 -23.02 -8.68
C SER A 138 21.04 -22.91 -9.79
N MET A 139 22.30 -22.76 -9.39
CA MET A 139 23.40 -23.15 -10.23
C MET A 139 23.18 -24.63 -10.46
N THR A 140 22.54 -24.94 -11.59
CA THR A 140 22.67 -26.24 -12.23
C THR A 140 24.17 -26.41 -12.46
N SER A 141 24.83 -27.17 -11.58
CA SER A 141 26.17 -27.67 -11.85
C SER A 141 26.11 -28.45 -13.18
N PRO A 142 27.02 -28.18 -14.13
CA PRO A 142 27.04 -28.94 -15.37
C PRO A 142 27.42 -30.39 -15.07
N CYS A 143 26.69 -31.29 -15.74
CA CYS A 143 27.01 -32.70 -15.93
C CYS A 143 28.53 -32.91 -16.04
N SER A 144 29.11 -33.71 -15.13
CA SER A 144 30.46 -34.23 -15.33
C SER A 144 30.37 -35.47 -16.25
N PRO A 145 31.33 -35.65 -17.17
CA PRO A 145 31.25 -36.69 -18.17
C PRO A 145 31.61 -38.06 -17.59
N ALA A 146 31.16 -39.08 -18.31
CA ALA A 146 31.36 -40.50 -18.05
C ALA A 146 32.83 -40.89 -17.83
N SER A 147 33.03 -41.92 -17.00
CA SER A 147 34.06 -42.95 -17.15
C SER A 147 33.52 -44.25 -16.55
#